data_AF-Q6QJE4-F1
#
_entry.id   AF-Q6QJE4-F1
#
_cell.length_a   1.000
_cell.length_b   1.000
_cell.length_c   1.000
_cell.angle_alpha   90.00
_cell.angle_beta   90.00
_cell.angle_gamma   90.00
#
_symmetry.space_group_name_H-M   'P 1'
#
loop_
_entity.id
_entity.type
_entity.pdbx_description
1 polymer ?
#
loop_
_entity_poly.entity_id
_entity_poly.type
_entity_poly.pdbx_seq_one_letter_code
_entity_poly.pdbx_strand_id
1 'polypeptide(L)'
;KASELDLLKHTPASHPDHPLLQDALRISQNFLSSINEEITPRRQSMTVKKGEHRQLLKDSFMVELVEGARKLRHVFLFTDLLLCTELKKQSGGKTQQYDCKWYIPLTDLSFQMVDELEA
;
A
#
# COMPACT_ATOMS: atom_id res chain seq x y z
N LYS A 1 2.10 16.32 -6.38
CA LYS A 1 2.07 15.72 -5.03
C LYS A 1 3.35 16.13 -4.34
N ALA A 2 3.28 16.95 -3.30
CA ALA A 2 4.45 17.30 -2.50
C ALA A 2 4.67 16.18 -1.47
N SER A 3 5.89 15.67 -1.34
CA SER A 3 6.26 14.75 -0.26
C SER A 3 6.35 15.52 1.07
N GLU A 4 6.23 14.85 2.23
CA GLU A 4 6.43 15.52 3.54
C GLU A 4 7.80 16.20 3.65
N LEU A 5 8.80 15.65 2.95
CA LEU A 5 10.12 16.26 2.73
C LEU A 5 10.04 17.59 1.97
N ASP A 6 9.15 17.70 0.99
CA ASP A 6 8.91 18.94 0.25
C ASP A 6 8.12 19.96 1.09
N LEU A 7 7.21 19.52 1.96
CA LEU A 7 6.56 20.43 2.93
C LEU A 7 7.57 20.97 3.95
N LEU A 8 8.48 20.13 4.46
CA LEU A 8 9.51 20.57 5.40
C LEU A 8 10.48 21.58 4.77
N LYS A 9 10.83 21.41 3.48
CA LYS A 9 11.70 22.35 2.73
C LYS A 9 11.08 23.74 2.59
N HIS A 10 9.76 23.83 2.57
CA HIS A 10 9.02 25.10 2.46
C HIS A 10 8.47 25.61 3.79
N THR A 11 8.72 24.91 4.90
CA THR A 11 8.25 25.30 6.23
C THR A 11 9.44 25.67 7.12
N PRO A 12 9.72 26.96 7.36
CA PRO A 12 10.86 27.38 8.18
C PRO A 12 10.72 26.91 9.63
N ALA A 13 11.84 26.72 10.33
CA ALA A 13 11.89 26.17 11.69
C ALA A 13 11.12 26.99 12.75
N SER A 14 10.83 28.25 12.47
CA SER A 14 10.02 29.14 13.31
C SER A 14 8.51 28.95 13.14
N HIS A 15 8.07 28.13 12.18
CA HIS A 15 6.65 27.89 11.91
C HIS A 15 6.08 26.89 12.93
N PRO A 16 4.86 27.12 13.47
CA PRO A 16 4.25 26.21 14.45
C PRO A 16 4.09 24.77 13.96
N ASP A 17 3.95 24.57 12.64
CA ASP A 17 3.79 23.24 12.04
C ASP A 17 5.13 22.51 11.78
N HIS A 18 6.27 23.21 11.87
CA HIS A 18 7.58 22.59 11.64
C HIS A 18 7.86 21.38 12.56
N PRO A 19 7.64 21.46 13.90
CA PRO A 19 7.80 20.29 14.77
C PRO A 19 6.82 19.16 14.46
N LEU A 20 5.57 19.48 14.06
CA LEU A 20 4.58 18.47 13.70
C LEU A 20 4.96 17.71 12.41
N LEU A 21 5.48 18.44 11.41
CA LEU A 21 5.94 17.85 10.16
C LEU A 21 7.24 17.04 10.36
N GLN A 22 8.13 17.45 11.27
CA GLN A 22 9.28 16.63 11.68
C GLN A 22 8.85 15.32 12.33
N ASP A 23 7.85 15.37 13.21
CA ASP A 23 7.30 14.19 13.88
C ASP A 23 6.66 13.23 12.88
N ALA A 24 5.85 13.76 11.96
CA ALA A 24 5.22 12.97 10.91
C ALA A 24 6.28 12.29 10.01
N LEU A 25 7.31 13.04 9.59
CA LEU A 25 8.42 12.50 8.81
C LEU A 25 9.19 11.39 9.56
N ARG A 26 9.45 11.59 10.85
CA ARG A 26 10.15 10.62 11.71
C ARG A 26 9.34 9.34 11.89
N ILE A 27 8.03 9.46 12.12
CA ILE A 27 7.12 8.30 12.24
C ILE A 27 7.10 7.52 10.92
N SER A 28 6.97 8.22 9.80
CA SER A 28 7.01 7.62 8.45
C SER A 28 8.33 6.91 8.19
N GLN A 29 9.47 7.51 8.53
CA GLN A 29 10.80 6.89 8.36
C GLN A 29 11.00 5.66 9.25
N ASN A 30 10.61 5.74 10.52
CA ASN A 30 10.72 4.62 11.45
C ASN A 30 9.84 3.44 11.02
N PHE A 31 8.63 3.71 10.55
CA PHE A 31 7.74 2.69 10.00
C PHE A 31 8.36 2.01 8.77
N LEU A 32 8.89 2.80 7.83
CA LEU A 32 9.57 2.26 6.65
C LEU A 32 10.82 1.44 7.01
N SER A 33 11.58 1.87 8.02
CA SER A 33 12.73 1.11 8.54
C SER A 33 12.32 -0.20 9.19
N SER A 34 11.25 -0.20 10.00
CA SER A 34 10.72 -1.42 10.64
C SER A 34 10.23 -2.45 9.63
N ILE A 35 9.61 -1.99 8.53
CA ILE A 35 9.26 -2.88 7.41
C ILE A 35 10.52 -3.48 6.79
N ASN A 36 11.59 -2.68 6.64
CA ASN A 36 12.84 -3.15 6.04
C ASN A 36 13.58 -4.18 6.93
N GLU A 37 13.49 -4.05 8.26
CA GLU A 37 14.09 -4.98 9.24
C GLU A 37 13.28 -6.28 9.43
N GLU A 38 11.95 -6.21 9.37
CA GLU A 38 11.08 -7.40 9.49
C GLU A 38 11.15 -8.32 8.25
N ILE A 39 11.78 -7.85 7.16
CA ILE A 39 12.12 -8.62 5.96
C ILE A 39 13.47 -9.38 6.15
N THR A 40 13.79 -9.80 7.37
CA THR A 40 14.86 -10.80 7.60
C THR A 40 14.30 -12.20 7.28
N PRO A 41 14.99 -13.04 6.48
CA PRO A 41 14.38 -14.09 5.64
C PRO A 41 14.05 -15.38 6.40
N ARG A 42 13.10 -15.36 7.34
CA ARG A 42 12.75 -16.56 8.12
C ARG A 42 11.29 -17.01 8.10
N ARG A 43 10.41 -16.47 7.26
CA ARG A 43 9.07 -17.05 7.09
C ARG A 43 8.67 -17.19 5.64
N GLN A 44 8.79 -18.44 5.17
CA GLN A 44 8.15 -18.99 3.99
C GLN A 44 6.64 -18.71 4.04
N SER A 45 6.16 -17.77 3.23
CA SER A 45 4.82 -17.79 2.66
C SER A 45 4.77 -16.82 1.50
N MET A 46 4.50 -17.34 0.30
CA MET A 46 4.26 -16.59 -0.94
C MET A 46 5.36 -15.59 -1.34
N THR A 47 6.50 -16.09 -1.81
CA THR A 47 7.52 -15.25 -2.44
C THR A 47 7.09 -14.87 -3.85
N VAL A 48 6.30 -13.80 -3.99
CA VAL A 48 6.39 -12.97 -5.19
C VAL A 48 7.82 -12.48 -5.24
N LYS A 49 8.58 -12.81 -6.29
CA LYS A 49 9.96 -12.32 -6.45
C LYS A 49 9.94 -10.81 -6.22
N LYS A 50 10.65 -10.33 -5.19
CA LYS A 50 10.81 -8.89 -4.92
C LYS A 50 11.55 -8.33 -6.13
N GLY A 51 10.85 -7.57 -6.99
CA GLY A 51 11.53 -6.86 -8.08
C GLY A 51 12.59 -5.95 -7.47
N GLU A 52 13.75 -5.81 -8.12
CA GLU A 52 14.87 -5.00 -7.60
C GLU A 52 14.48 -3.56 -7.25
N HIS A 53 13.38 -3.05 -7.85
CA HIS A 53 12.90 -1.68 -7.68
C HIS A 53 11.40 -1.59 -7.32
N ARG A 54 10.85 -2.55 -6.57
CA ARG A 54 9.44 -2.52 -6.18
C ARG A 54 9.14 -1.33 -5.25
N GLN A 55 8.37 -0.36 -5.72
CA GLN A 55 7.92 0.80 -4.96
C GLN A 55 6.39 0.88 -4.98
N LEU A 56 5.77 1.20 -3.84
CA LEU A 56 4.33 1.45 -3.77
C LEU A 56 4.03 2.82 -4.38
N LEU A 57 3.23 2.83 -5.45
CA LEU A 57 2.82 4.05 -6.14
C LEU A 57 1.50 4.61 -5.59
N LYS A 58 0.57 3.70 -5.27
CA LYS A 58 -0.77 4.05 -4.77
C LYS A 58 -1.40 2.87 -4.05
N ASP A 59 -2.15 3.15 -3.01
CA ASP A 59 -3.08 2.22 -2.40
C ASP A 59 -4.50 2.80 -2.41
N SER A 60 -5.51 1.93 -2.40
CA SER A 60 -6.91 2.32 -2.31
C SER A 60 -7.78 1.14 -1.88
N PHE A 61 -8.87 1.45 -1.18
CA PHE A 61 -9.96 0.50 -1.03
C PHE A 61 -10.77 0.40 -2.33
N MET A 62 -11.15 -0.82 -2.70
CA MET A 62 -11.98 -1.13 -3.87
C MET A 62 -13.01 -2.19 -3.53
N VAL A 63 -14.10 -2.23 -4.29
CA VAL A 63 -15.10 -3.31 -4.19
C VAL A 63 -14.87 -4.27 -5.34
N GLU A 64 -14.48 -5.50 -5.02
CA GLU A 64 -14.40 -6.61 -5.97
C GLU A 64 -15.73 -7.37 -5.95
N LEU A 65 -16.31 -7.63 -7.11
CA LEU A 65 -17.46 -8.53 -7.24
C LEU A 65 -16.96 -9.96 -7.44
N VAL A 66 -17.10 -10.81 -6.43
CA VAL A 66 -16.67 -12.22 -6.46
C VAL A 66 -17.92 -13.08 -6.29
N GLU A 67 -18.24 -13.91 -7.29
CA GLU A 67 -19.39 -14.83 -7.24
C GLU A 67 -20.72 -14.13 -6.86
N GLY A 68 -20.94 -12.91 -7.38
CA GLY A 68 -22.13 -12.11 -7.07
C GLY A 68 -22.10 -11.38 -5.71
N ALA A 69 -21.06 -11.58 -4.89
CA ALA A 69 -20.88 -10.90 -3.62
C ALA A 69 -19.87 -9.75 -3.73
N ARG A 70 -20.22 -8.59 -3.18
CA ARG A 70 -19.33 -7.43 -3.07
C ARG A 70 -18.35 -7.64 -1.90
N LYS A 71 -17.05 -7.69 -2.19
CA LYS A 71 -15.97 -7.84 -1.22
C LYS A 71 -15.16 -6.54 -1.15
N LEU A 72 -14.99 -5.98 0.05
CA LEU A 72 -14.08 -4.86 0.26
C LEU A 72 -12.64 -5.37 0.23
N ARG A 73 -11.84 -4.79 -0.65
CA ARG A 73 -10.42 -5.10 -0.82
C ARG A 73 -9.58 -3.86 -0.58
N HIS A 74 -8.40 -4.06 -0.02
CA HIS A 74 -7.36 -3.03 -0.03
C HIS A 74 -6.36 -3.42 -1.12
N VAL A 75 -6.26 -2.59 -2.15
CA VAL A 75 -5.45 -2.83 -3.34
C VAL A 75 -4.24 -1.91 -3.34
N PHE A 76 -3.07 -2.47 -3.60
CA PHE A 76 -1.78 -1.79 -3.64
C PHE A 76 -1.21 -1.89 -5.05
N LEU A 77 -1.00 -0.73 -5.68
CA LEU A 77 -0.31 -0.59 -6.96
C LEU A 77 1.17 -0.35 -6.71
N PHE A 78 1.99 -1.33 -7.05
CA PHE A 78 3.43 -1.22 -7.10
C PHE A 78 3.91 -0.87 -8.51
N THR A 79 5.19 -0.54 -8.64
CA THR A 79 5.86 -0.26 -9.92
C THR A 79 5.84 -1.43 -10.90
N ASP A 80 5.64 -2.66 -10.43
CA ASP A 80 5.74 -3.89 -11.22
C ASP A 80 4.55 -4.84 -11.05
N LEU A 81 3.66 -4.62 -10.07
CA LEU A 81 2.46 -5.43 -9.87
C LEU A 81 1.31 -4.67 -9.21
N LEU A 82 0.12 -5.24 -9.30
CA LEU A 82 -1.05 -4.89 -8.51
C LEU A 82 -1.32 -6.01 -7.50
N LEU A 83 -1.39 -5.68 -6.21
CA LEU A 83 -1.64 -6.62 -5.11
C LEU A 83 -3.02 -6.35 -4.51
N CYS A 84 -3.83 -7.38 -4.38
CA CYS A 84 -5.12 -7.32 -3.73
C CYS A 84 -5.11 -8.05 -2.40
N THR A 85 -5.64 -7.39 -1.37
CA THR A 85 -5.69 -7.94 -0.01
C THR A 85 -7.08 -7.79 0.61
N GLU A 86 -7.36 -8.64 1.58
CA GLU A 86 -8.50 -8.48 2.49
C GLU A 86 -7.99 -8.07 3.87
N LEU A 87 -8.55 -7.00 4.41
CA LEU A 87 -8.26 -6.58 5.78
C LEU A 87 -9.01 -7.50 6.75
N LYS A 88 -8.29 -8.26 7.56
CA LYS A 88 -8.89 -9.04 8.64
C LYS A 88 -9.33 -8.10 9.75
N LYS A 89 -10.64 -8.07 10.03
CA LYS A 89 -11.18 -7.42 11.24
C LYS A 89 -10.64 -8.17 12.45
N GLN A 90 -9.77 -7.52 13.22
CA GLN A 90 -9.30 -8.09 14.47
C GLN A 90 -10.20 -7.69 15.65
N SER A 91 -10.43 -8.64 16.54
CA SER A 91 -10.98 -8.43 17.88
C SER A 91 -9.83 -8.55 18.86
N GLY A 92 -9.44 -7.45 19.54
CA GLY A 92 -8.46 -7.49 20.64
C GLY A 92 -7.12 -6.77 20.43
N GLY A 93 -7.10 -5.58 19.82
CA GLY A 93 -6.02 -4.60 20.01
C GLY A 93 -4.64 -4.88 19.39
N LYS A 94 -4.52 -5.86 18.50
CA LYS A 94 -3.27 -6.10 17.73
C LYS A 94 -3.28 -5.36 16.38
N THR A 95 -2.11 -5.28 15.75
CA THR A 95 -1.88 -4.59 14.48
C THR A 95 -2.73 -5.14 13.34
N GLN A 96 -3.17 -4.25 12.44
CA GLN A 96 -3.98 -4.59 11.27
C GLN A 96 -3.30 -5.69 10.44
N GLN A 97 -4.02 -6.79 10.18
CA GLN A 97 -3.52 -7.92 9.41
C GLN A 97 -4.17 -7.97 8.04
N TYR A 98 -3.34 -8.08 7.00
CA TYR A 98 -3.76 -8.25 5.62
C TYR A 98 -3.58 -9.70 5.17
N ASP A 99 -4.62 -10.25 4.55
CA ASP A 99 -4.51 -11.50 3.79
C ASP A 99 -4.36 -11.18 2.31
N CYS A 100 -3.29 -11.66 1.68
CA CYS A 100 -3.15 -11.62 0.23
C CYS A 100 -4.22 -12.50 -0.44
N LYS A 101 -4.88 -11.96 -1.47
CA LYS A 101 -5.95 -12.65 -2.19
C LYS A 101 -5.54 -12.99 -3.61
N TRP A 102 -4.92 -12.04 -4.29
CA TRP A 102 -4.29 -12.24 -5.58
C TRP A 102 -3.27 -11.13 -5.83
N TYR A 103 -2.40 -11.36 -6.79
CA TYR A 103 -1.53 -10.34 -7.37
C TYR A 103 -1.46 -10.56 -8.88
N ILE A 104 -1.21 -9.49 -9.62
CA ILE A 104 -1.02 -9.53 -11.07
C ILE A 104 0.15 -8.62 -11.45
N PRO A 105 1.19 -9.11 -12.14
CA PRO A 105 2.23 -8.25 -12.71
C PRO A 105 1.61 -7.19 -13.62
N LEU A 106 2.16 -5.98 -13.64
CA LEU A 106 1.64 -4.93 -14.53
C LEU A 106 1.79 -5.29 -16.02
N THR A 107 2.73 -6.18 -16.36
CA THR A 107 2.87 -6.73 -17.71
C THR A 107 1.68 -7.58 -18.15
N ASP A 108 0.95 -8.13 -17.19
CA ASP A 108 -0.14 -9.08 -17.43
C ASP A 108 -1.51 -8.42 -17.19
N LEU A 109 -1.51 -7.15 -16.77
CA LEU A 109 -2.72 -6.40 -16.44
C LEU A 109 -3.33 -5.74 -17.68
N SER A 110 -4.58 -6.08 -17.97
CA SER A 110 -5.40 -5.42 -19.00
C SER A 110 -6.66 -4.82 -18.40
N PHE A 111 -7.05 -3.62 -18.84
CA PHE A 111 -8.30 -2.98 -18.45
C PHE A 111 -9.33 -3.17 -19.57
N GLN A 112 -10.52 -3.65 -19.21
CA GLN A 112 -11.68 -3.60 -20.09
C GLN A 112 -12.47 -2.33 -19.77
N MET A 113 -12.74 -1.51 -20.79
CA MET A 113 -13.62 -0.36 -20.64
C MET A 113 -15.05 -0.86 -20.46
N VAL A 114 -15.79 -0.28 -19.51
CA VAL A 114 -17.15 -0.72 -19.14
C VAL A 114 -18.19 -0.31 -20.20
N ASP A 115 -17.81 0.46 -21.22
CA ASP A 115 -18.70 0.95 -22.29
C ASP A 115 -19.26 -0.16 -23.23
N GLU A 116 -18.87 -1.42 -23.08
CA GLU A 116 -19.31 -2.53 -23.96
C GLU A 116 -20.10 -3.66 -23.25
N LEU A 117 -20.42 -3.52 -21.96
CA LEU A 117 -21.10 -4.60 -21.19
C LEU A 117 -22.59 -4.32 -20.89
N GLU A 118 -23.14 -3.18 -21.30
CA GLU A 118 -24.57 -2.83 -21.21
C GLU A 118 -25.25 -2.70 -22.59
N ALA A 119 -24.98 -3.64 -23.51
CA ALA A 119 -25.70 -3.78 -24.78
C ALA A 119 -26.42 -5.14 -24.88
#